data_AF-A0A3S2UZM6-F1
#
_entry.id   AF-A0A3S2UZM6-F1
#
_cell.length_a   1.000
_cell.length_b   1.000
_cell.length_c   1.000
_cell.angle_alpha   90.00
_cell.angle_beta   90.00
_cell.angle_gamma   90.00
#
_symmetry.space_group_name_H-M   'P 1'
#
loop_
_entity.id
_entity.type
_entity.pdbx_description
1 polymer ?
#
loop_
_entity_poly.entity_id
_entity_poly.type
_entity_poly.pdbx_seq_one_letter_code
_entity_poly.pdbx_strand_id
1 'polypeptide(L)'
;MLDDIGTLLRSFLNNALRKQPQRRIRDFGGYEVGKRRKLHVIEPIAWDTAEFLCTYLRIRLRGEPASREGVASAVAAALKNVSDEFAYKLTWHSDEAWSSVCNSVAEYLEGCLQIEPKPYDGSLTAQSDYNGWKSWEMVISGETPRGRWRHSWKEKPGDDFIGFHGEACMGRIFKIDLTGSDERWYWLIAADGSPRRGWPAAGYEASARSAACRVERIYFALVAGTGRMGCG
;
A
#
# COMPACT_ATOMS: atom_id res chain seq x y z
N MET A 1 -0.48 -18.95 -6.45
CA MET A 1 0.41 -18.82 -7.64
C MET A 1 1.14 -17.50 -7.46
N LEU A 2 2.44 -17.52 -7.15
CA LEU A 2 3.16 -16.28 -6.80
C LEU A 2 2.92 -15.20 -7.87
N ASP A 3 2.51 -14.00 -7.44
CA ASP A 3 2.43 -12.85 -8.32
C ASP A 3 3.80 -12.66 -8.99
N ASP A 4 3.82 -12.61 -10.32
CA ASP A 4 5.06 -12.29 -11.04
C ASP A 4 5.59 -10.93 -10.58
N ILE A 5 6.92 -10.80 -10.54
CA ILE A 5 7.58 -9.59 -10.02
C ILE A 5 7.16 -8.33 -10.79
N GLY A 6 6.83 -8.48 -12.07
CA GLY A 6 6.28 -7.38 -12.87
C GLY A 6 4.88 -6.95 -12.43
N THR A 7 4.02 -7.87 -11.99
CA THR A 7 2.70 -7.55 -11.41
C THR A 7 2.86 -6.80 -10.09
N LEU A 8 3.78 -7.26 -9.23
CA LEU A 8 4.07 -6.63 -7.94
C LEU A 8 4.62 -5.20 -8.12
N LEU A 9 5.57 -5.02 -9.04
CA LEU A 9 6.14 -3.71 -9.37
C LEU A 9 5.07 -2.73 -9.89
N ARG A 10 4.22 -3.16 -10.83
CA ARG A 10 3.12 -2.34 -11.38
C ARG A 10 2.13 -1.92 -10.29
N SER A 11 1.81 -2.83 -9.37
CA SER A 11 0.98 -2.55 -8.19
C SER A 11 1.60 -1.51 -7.26
N PHE A 12 2.91 -1.64 -6.98
CA PHE A 12 3.63 -0.70 -6.10
C PHE A 12 3.79 0.69 -6.74
N LEU A 13 4.08 0.77 -8.03
CA LEU A 13 4.10 2.02 -8.80
C LEU A 13 2.74 2.72 -8.78
N ASN A 14 1.65 1.98 -9.01
CA ASN A 14 0.30 2.52 -8.96
C ASN A 14 -0.02 3.12 -7.57
N ASN A 15 0.35 2.42 -6.49
CA ASN A 15 0.21 2.94 -5.13
C ASN A 15 1.06 4.19 -4.86
N ALA A 16 2.35 4.15 -5.20
CA ALA A 16 3.28 5.26 -4.94
C ALA A 16 2.91 6.53 -5.73
N LEU A 17 2.55 6.38 -7.00
CA LEU A 17 2.22 7.51 -7.87
C LEU A 17 0.81 8.07 -7.59
N ARG A 18 -0.18 7.25 -7.22
CA ARG A 18 -1.52 7.76 -6.81
C ARG A 18 -1.55 8.44 -5.44
N LYS A 19 -0.58 8.16 -4.57
CA LYS A 19 -0.42 8.86 -3.27
C LYS A 19 0.08 10.30 -3.42
N GLN A 20 0.60 10.67 -4.59
CA GLN A 20 1.09 12.01 -4.88
C GLN A 20 -0.04 13.05 -4.73
N PRO A 21 0.22 14.23 -4.13
CA PRO A 21 -0.81 15.26 -3.99
C PRO A 21 -1.37 15.68 -5.35
N GLN A 22 -2.70 15.89 -5.45
CA GLN A 22 -3.35 16.23 -6.72
C GLN A 22 -2.75 17.47 -7.41
N ARG A 23 -2.26 18.44 -6.62
CA ARG A 23 -1.51 19.59 -7.12
C ARG A 23 -0.24 19.18 -7.86
N ARG A 24 0.51 18.19 -7.34
CA ARG A 24 1.76 17.69 -7.91
C ARG A 24 1.51 16.88 -9.18
N ILE A 25 0.44 16.07 -9.21
CA ILE A 25 -0.02 15.40 -10.44
C ILE A 25 -0.46 16.39 -11.51
N ARG A 26 -1.21 17.45 -11.18
CA ARG A 26 -1.58 18.49 -12.16
C ARG A 26 -0.39 19.35 -12.61
N ASP A 27 0.59 19.58 -11.74
CA ASP A 27 1.85 20.23 -12.12
C ASP A 27 2.74 19.32 -13.01
N PHE A 28 2.66 17.99 -12.87
CA PHE A 28 3.32 17.02 -13.76
C PHE A 28 2.63 16.90 -15.13
N GLY A 29 1.30 16.78 -15.15
CA GLY A 29 0.50 16.58 -16.36
C GLY A 29 0.18 17.85 -17.15
N GLY A 30 0.25 19.03 -16.51
CA GLY A 30 -0.11 20.30 -17.13
C GLY A 30 -1.61 20.60 -17.08
N TYR A 31 -2.00 21.69 -17.75
CA TYR A 31 -3.41 22.13 -17.85
C TYR A 31 -4.07 21.74 -19.18
N GLU A 32 -3.25 21.51 -20.20
CA GLU A 32 -3.58 20.96 -21.51
C GLU A 32 -2.38 20.10 -21.94
N VAL A 33 -2.55 19.21 -22.91
CA VAL A 33 -1.45 18.41 -23.48
C VAL A 33 -0.28 19.32 -23.88
N GLY A 34 0.91 19.03 -23.35
CA GLY A 34 2.15 19.76 -23.60
C GLY A 34 2.25 21.16 -22.98
N LYS A 35 1.22 21.65 -22.29
CA LYS A 35 1.21 23.03 -21.75
C LYS A 35 1.27 23.06 -20.23
N ARG A 36 2.19 23.89 -19.73
CA ARG A 36 2.37 24.22 -18.30
C ARG A 36 2.75 23.01 -17.42
N ARG A 37 3.33 21.95 -18.00
CA ARG A 37 4.06 20.92 -17.23
C ARG A 37 5.24 21.56 -16.50
N LYS A 38 5.46 21.18 -15.24
CA LYS A 38 6.55 21.66 -14.40
C LYS A 38 7.54 20.53 -14.15
N LEU A 39 8.50 20.33 -15.05
CA LEU A 39 9.41 19.17 -14.98
C LEU A 39 10.18 19.04 -13.65
N HIS A 40 10.39 20.14 -12.91
CA HIS A 40 10.98 20.08 -11.57
C HIS A 40 10.17 19.29 -10.53
N VAL A 41 8.89 18.99 -10.77
CA VAL A 41 8.10 18.12 -9.87
C VAL A 41 8.37 16.64 -10.10
N ILE A 42 9.10 16.25 -11.16
CA ILE A 42 9.47 14.85 -11.41
C ILE A 42 10.40 14.33 -10.31
N GLU A 43 11.42 15.09 -9.93
CA GLU A 43 12.39 14.68 -8.91
C GLU A 43 11.75 14.34 -7.55
N PRO A 44 10.85 15.16 -6.95
CA PRO A 44 10.16 14.77 -5.71
C PRO A 44 9.15 13.62 -5.90
N ILE A 45 8.48 13.47 -7.06
CA ILE A 45 7.65 12.27 -7.32
C ILE A 45 8.53 11.02 -7.34
N ALA A 46 9.69 11.10 -8.00
CA ALA A 46 10.62 10.00 -8.15
C ALA A 46 11.28 9.61 -6.82
N TRP A 47 11.57 10.59 -5.95
CA TRP A 47 12.08 10.35 -4.60
C TRP A 47 11.04 9.63 -3.72
N ASP A 48 9.82 10.15 -3.60
CA ASP A 48 8.74 9.50 -2.84
C ASP A 48 8.48 8.07 -3.36
N THR A 49 8.54 7.88 -4.68
CA THR A 49 8.37 6.57 -5.33
C THR A 49 9.53 5.64 -5.03
N ALA A 50 10.77 6.11 -5.07
CA ALA A 50 11.95 5.31 -4.74
C ALA A 50 12.01 4.92 -3.26
N GLU A 51 11.61 5.82 -2.34
CA GLU A 51 11.47 5.49 -0.92
C GLU A 51 10.44 4.36 -0.71
N PHE A 52 9.29 4.45 -1.37
CA PHE A 52 8.29 3.39 -1.36
C PHE A 52 8.86 2.08 -1.93
N LEU A 53 9.38 2.08 -3.16
CA LEU A 53 9.90 0.88 -3.82
C LEU A 53 11.04 0.21 -3.03
N CYS A 54 12.03 0.97 -2.56
CA CYS A 54 13.14 0.44 -1.73
C CYS A 54 12.70 -0.05 -0.34
N THR A 55 11.50 0.29 0.12
CA THR A 55 10.96 -0.25 1.38
C THR A 55 10.49 -1.70 1.18
N TYR A 56 9.79 -1.99 0.08
CA TYR A 56 9.11 -3.28 -0.17
C TYR A 56 9.85 -4.22 -1.15
N LEU A 57 10.78 -3.71 -1.95
CA LEU A 57 11.52 -4.48 -2.96
C LEU A 57 13.02 -4.49 -2.66
N ARG A 58 13.69 -5.59 -2.97
CA ARG A 58 15.14 -5.62 -3.09
C ARG A 58 15.48 -5.24 -4.53
N ILE A 59 16.14 -4.10 -4.69
CA ILE A 59 16.49 -3.53 -5.99
C ILE A 59 18.01 -3.53 -6.13
N ARG A 60 18.50 -3.97 -7.29
CA ARG A 60 19.91 -3.98 -7.66
C ARG A 60 20.12 -3.25 -8.98
N LEU A 61 21.23 -2.54 -9.09
CA LEU A 61 21.71 -1.90 -10.31
C LEU A 61 23.04 -2.57 -10.69
N ARG A 62 23.09 -3.23 -11.86
CA ARG A 62 24.29 -3.96 -12.35
C ARG A 62 24.83 -5.01 -11.36
N GLY A 63 23.95 -5.67 -10.62
CA GLY A 63 24.28 -6.71 -9.63
C GLY A 63 24.47 -6.20 -8.19
N GLU A 64 24.81 -4.92 -8.02
CA GLU A 64 24.99 -4.31 -6.69
C GLU A 64 23.68 -3.75 -6.12
N PRO A 65 23.48 -3.72 -4.79
CA PRO A 65 22.32 -3.09 -4.17
C PRO A 65 22.16 -1.63 -4.64
N ALA A 66 20.99 -1.28 -5.18
CA ALA A 66 20.74 0.07 -5.66
C ALA A 66 20.54 1.02 -4.47
N SER A 67 21.22 2.17 -4.47
CA SER A 67 20.90 3.26 -3.54
C SER A 67 19.54 3.87 -3.88
N ARG A 68 18.90 4.52 -2.91
CA ARG A 68 17.60 5.17 -3.13
C ARG A 68 17.70 6.29 -4.17
N GLU A 69 18.82 7.01 -4.21
CA GLU A 69 19.16 8.02 -5.21
C GLU A 69 19.24 7.40 -6.61
N GLY A 70 19.81 6.20 -6.74
CA GLY A 70 19.88 5.45 -7.99
C GLY A 70 18.50 5.02 -8.49
N VAL A 71 17.64 4.52 -7.60
CA VAL A 71 16.25 4.17 -7.93
C VAL A 71 15.43 5.42 -8.26
N ALA A 72 15.57 6.52 -7.51
CA ALA A 72 14.94 7.80 -7.82
C ALA A 72 15.39 8.33 -9.18
N SER A 73 16.67 8.24 -9.52
CA SER A 73 17.19 8.62 -10.83
C SER A 73 16.56 7.81 -11.97
N ALA A 74 16.39 6.50 -11.78
CA ALA A 74 15.74 5.62 -12.75
C ALA A 74 14.24 5.93 -12.91
N VAL A 75 13.51 6.15 -11.80
CA VAL A 75 12.10 6.58 -11.84
C VAL A 75 11.95 7.96 -12.48
N ALA A 76 12.85 8.90 -12.18
CA ALA A 76 12.84 10.23 -12.80
C ALA A 76 13.09 10.16 -14.32
N ALA A 77 13.99 9.27 -14.77
CA ALA A 77 14.23 9.02 -16.19
C ALA A 77 12.99 8.41 -16.87
N ALA A 78 12.34 7.42 -16.25
CA ALA A 78 11.08 6.85 -16.75
C ALA A 78 9.98 7.92 -16.86
N LEU A 79 9.78 8.73 -15.82
CA LEU A 79 8.77 9.79 -15.80
C LEU A 79 9.04 10.93 -16.80
N LYS A 80 10.31 11.19 -17.15
CA LYS A 80 10.70 12.13 -18.22
C LYS A 80 10.34 11.61 -19.62
N ASN A 81 10.24 10.29 -19.80
CA ASN A 81 9.82 9.66 -21.05
C ASN A 81 8.29 9.51 -21.20
N VAL A 82 7.50 9.83 -20.15
CA VAL A 82 6.03 9.80 -20.24
C VAL A 82 5.54 10.95 -21.13
N SER A 83 4.83 10.59 -22.21
CA SER A 83 4.31 11.54 -23.19
C SER A 83 3.35 12.56 -22.56
N ASP A 84 3.23 13.71 -23.21
CA ASP A 84 2.37 14.79 -22.76
C ASP A 84 0.89 14.38 -22.66
N GLU A 85 0.42 13.52 -23.57
CA GLU A 85 -0.94 12.99 -23.60
C GLU A 85 -1.21 12.11 -22.38
N PHE A 86 -0.30 11.17 -22.08
CA PHE A 86 -0.45 10.29 -20.91
C PHE A 86 -0.32 11.07 -19.61
N ALA A 87 0.68 11.96 -19.49
CA ALA A 87 0.86 12.80 -18.32
C ALA A 87 -0.37 13.68 -18.05
N TYR A 88 -0.97 14.26 -19.10
CA TYR A 88 -2.19 15.06 -18.97
C TYR A 88 -3.40 14.23 -18.53
N LYS A 89 -3.59 13.02 -19.10
CA LYS A 89 -4.70 12.11 -18.71
C LYS A 89 -4.66 11.70 -17.23
N LEU A 90 -3.49 11.63 -16.59
CA LEU A 90 -3.40 11.36 -15.13
C LEU A 90 -4.15 12.39 -14.29
N THR A 91 -4.25 13.63 -14.76
CA THR A 91 -4.94 14.72 -14.04
C THR A 91 -6.47 14.52 -13.96
N TRP A 92 -7.01 13.59 -14.77
CA TRP A 92 -8.43 13.24 -14.86
C TRP A 92 -8.78 11.97 -14.04
N HIS A 93 -7.84 11.41 -13.27
CA HIS A 93 -8.01 10.15 -12.52
C HIS A 93 -8.42 8.94 -13.37
N SER A 94 -8.15 8.93 -14.68
CA SER A 94 -8.43 7.78 -15.55
C SER A 94 -7.61 6.55 -15.13
N ASP A 95 -8.27 5.48 -14.70
CA ASP A 95 -7.63 4.23 -14.29
C ASP A 95 -6.81 3.59 -15.42
N GLU A 96 -7.29 3.69 -16.66
CA GLU A 96 -6.58 3.25 -17.87
C GLU A 96 -5.27 4.02 -18.04
N ALA A 97 -5.31 5.36 -17.96
CA ALA A 97 -4.11 6.19 -18.09
C ALA A 97 -3.10 5.93 -16.96
N TRP A 98 -3.58 5.71 -15.74
CA TRP A 98 -2.75 5.27 -14.62
C TRP A 98 -2.07 3.93 -14.91
N SER A 99 -2.82 2.95 -15.43
CA SER A 99 -2.29 1.63 -15.80
C SER A 99 -1.24 1.74 -16.91
N SER A 100 -1.50 2.50 -17.97
CA SER A 100 -0.53 2.72 -19.06
C SER A 100 0.77 3.36 -18.58
N VAL A 101 0.69 4.38 -17.72
CA VAL A 101 1.89 5.03 -17.16
C VAL A 101 2.63 4.09 -16.21
N CYS A 102 1.93 3.35 -15.35
CA CYS A 102 2.58 2.39 -14.45
C CYS A 102 3.26 1.25 -15.22
N ASN A 103 2.66 0.77 -16.32
CA ASN A 103 3.26 -0.24 -17.19
C ASN A 103 4.51 0.29 -17.89
N SER A 104 4.45 1.48 -18.50
CA SER A 104 5.59 2.09 -19.19
C SER A 104 6.75 2.40 -18.22
N VAL A 105 6.44 2.85 -17.00
CA VAL A 105 7.47 3.05 -15.95
C VAL A 105 8.02 1.70 -15.47
N ALA A 106 7.18 0.68 -15.28
CA ALA A 106 7.63 -0.66 -14.90
C ALA A 106 8.59 -1.25 -15.95
N GLU A 107 8.22 -1.22 -17.22
CA GLU A 107 9.04 -1.73 -18.34
C GLU A 107 10.41 -1.03 -18.41
N TYR A 108 10.45 0.29 -18.19
CA TYR A 108 11.71 1.03 -18.12
C TYR A 108 12.58 0.58 -16.93
N LEU A 109 11.98 0.42 -15.75
CA LEU A 109 12.69 -0.02 -14.55
C LEU A 109 13.18 -1.48 -14.68
N GLU A 110 12.34 -2.38 -15.21
CA GLU A 110 12.68 -3.78 -15.53
C GLU A 110 13.85 -3.88 -16.53
N GLY A 111 13.94 -2.93 -17.47
CA GLY A 111 15.05 -2.84 -18.43
C GLY A 111 16.38 -2.33 -17.85
N CYS A 112 16.39 -1.69 -16.68
CA CYS A 112 17.62 -1.10 -16.10
C CYS A 112 17.96 -1.54 -14.66
N LEU A 113 17.03 -2.20 -13.95
CA LEU A 113 17.17 -2.66 -12.57
C LEU A 113 16.82 -4.15 -12.47
N GLN A 114 17.54 -4.85 -11.62
CA GLN A 114 17.15 -6.18 -11.15
C GLN A 114 16.27 -5.98 -9.92
N ILE A 115 15.06 -6.54 -9.94
CA ILE A 115 14.05 -6.33 -8.91
C ILE A 115 13.64 -7.71 -8.37
N GLU A 116 13.67 -7.85 -7.05
CA GLU A 116 13.25 -9.05 -6.31
C GLU A 116 12.26 -8.63 -5.21
N PRO A 117 11.29 -9.49 -4.83
CA PRO A 117 10.52 -9.29 -3.60
C PRO A 117 11.48 -9.20 -2.40
N LYS A 118 11.28 -8.22 -1.51
CA LYS A 118 12.05 -8.19 -0.27
C LYS A 118 11.60 -9.36 0.61
N PRO A 119 12.51 -10.22 1.11
CA PRO A 119 12.11 -11.30 2.01
C PRO A 119 11.49 -10.71 3.29
N TYR A 120 10.40 -11.34 3.77
CA TYR A 120 9.69 -10.88 4.96
C TYR A 120 10.58 -11.02 6.21
N ASP A 121 11.13 -9.89 6.66
CA ASP A 121 11.95 -9.72 7.85
C ASP A 121 11.15 -9.08 9.02
N GLY A 122 9.85 -8.88 8.84
CA GLY A 122 8.97 -8.15 9.75
C GLY A 122 9.07 -6.62 9.69
N SER A 123 10.08 -6.04 9.03
CA SER A 123 10.24 -4.57 8.92
C SER A 123 9.07 -3.88 8.21
N LEU A 124 8.47 -4.56 7.23
CA LEU A 124 7.30 -4.08 6.48
C LEU A 124 6.06 -3.85 7.38
N THR A 125 5.98 -4.55 8.51
CA THR A 125 4.89 -4.35 9.49
C THR A 125 5.00 -3.03 10.27
N ALA A 126 6.12 -2.31 10.15
CA ALA A 126 6.42 -1.08 10.89
C ALA A 126 5.99 0.21 10.17
N GLN A 127 5.81 0.18 8.85
CA GLN A 127 5.80 1.38 7.99
C GLN A 127 4.73 1.35 6.89
N SER A 128 3.81 0.39 6.92
CA SER A 128 2.87 0.13 5.82
C SER A 128 1.69 1.11 5.78
N ASP A 129 1.78 2.09 4.89
CA ASP A 129 0.65 2.79 4.26
C ASP A 129 0.16 2.07 2.98
N TYR A 130 0.56 0.80 2.82
CA TYR A 130 0.35 -0.09 1.67
C TYR A 130 -1.13 -0.44 1.41
N ASN A 131 -2.00 -0.20 2.39
CA ASN A 131 -3.40 -0.61 2.47
C ASN A 131 -4.38 0.58 2.59
N GLY A 132 -3.95 1.80 2.27
CA GLY A 132 -4.80 3.00 2.24
C GLY A 132 -5.04 3.67 3.61
N TRP A 133 -4.39 3.20 4.67
CA TRP A 133 -4.32 3.94 5.94
C TRP A 133 -3.36 5.13 5.83
N LYS A 134 -3.64 6.20 6.59
CA LYS A 134 -2.72 7.34 6.70
C LYS A 134 -1.53 6.96 7.60
N SER A 135 -0.41 7.67 7.46
CA SER A 135 0.82 7.40 8.24
C SER A 135 0.60 7.47 9.76
N TRP A 136 -0.22 8.41 10.23
CA TRP A 136 -0.61 8.50 11.66
C TRP A 136 -1.62 7.44 12.12
N GLU A 137 -2.19 6.65 11.19
CA GLU A 137 -3.08 5.53 11.47
C GLU A 137 -2.36 4.18 11.41
N MET A 138 -1.06 4.13 11.09
CA MET A 138 -0.31 2.87 10.97
C MET A 138 -0.25 2.11 12.31
N VAL A 139 -0.24 0.78 12.22
CA VAL A 139 0.16 -0.09 13.34
C VAL A 139 1.68 -0.05 13.40
N ILE A 140 2.24 0.21 14.58
CA ILE A 140 3.69 0.39 14.74
C ILE A 140 4.33 -0.96 15.08
N SER A 141 5.55 -1.23 14.61
CA SER A 141 6.27 -2.45 15.00
C SER A 141 6.49 -2.48 16.51
N GLY A 142 6.19 -3.64 17.12
CA GLY A 142 6.16 -3.83 18.57
C GLY A 142 4.78 -3.63 19.21
N GLU A 143 3.80 -3.05 18.51
CA GLU A 143 2.41 -3.00 18.99
C GLU A 143 1.83 -4.42 19.10
N THR A 144 1.31 -4.76 20.27
CA THR A 144 0.74 -6.08 20.57
C THR A 144 -0.78 -5.99 20.76
N PRO A 145 -1.54 -6.98 20.24
CA PRO A 145 -2.96 -7.07 20.52
C PRO A 145 -3.21 -7.32 22.02
N ARG A 146 -4.20 -6.62 22.56
CA ARG A 146 -4.66 -6.69 23.95
C ARG A 146 -5.81 -7.70 24.12
N GLY A 147 -6.52 -8.03 23.04
CA GLY A 147 -7.63 -8.95 23.02
C GLY A 147 -7.21 -10.42 23.01
N ARG A 148 -8.18 -11.31 23.26
CA ARG A 148 -7.99 -12.76 23.19
C ARG A 148 -8.24 -13.23 21.75
N TRP A 149 -7.18 -13.66 21.06
CA TRP A 149 -7.25 -14.21 19.71
C TRP A 149 -7.18 -15.74 19.75
N ARG A 150 -8.07 -16.41 19.01
CA ARG A 150 -8.19 -17.88 18.97
C ARG A 150 -8.46 -18.34 17.54
N HIS A 151 -7.93 -19.50 17.15
CA HIS A 151 -8.25 -20.09 15.85
C HIS A 151 -9.77 -20.27 15.67
N SER A 152 -10.29 -19.92 14.50
CA SER A 152 -11.71 -20.06 14.15
C SER A 152 -12.16 -21.52 14.13
N TRP A 153 -11.24 -22.45 13.81
CA TRP A 153 -11.49 -23.88 13.69
C TRP A 153 -10.56 -24.65 14.62
N LYS A 154 -11.11 -25.36 15.61
CA LYS A 154 -10.32 -26.16 16.57
C LYS A 154 -9.66 -27.39 15.93
N GLU A 155 -10.33 -27.97 14.94
CA GLU A 155 -9.97 -29.26 14.33
C GLU A 155 -8.92 -29.12 13.21
N LYS A 156 -8.77 -27.90 12.67
CA LYS A 156 -7.75 -27.57 11.67
C LYS A 156 -7.15 -26.21 11.98
N PRO A 157 -6.06 -26.14 12.77
CA PRO A 157 -5.32 -24.91 13.00
C PRO A 157 -4.83 -24.38 11.64
N GLY A 158 -5.40 -23.27 11.22
CA GLY A 158 -5.03 -22.57 10.00
C GLY A 158 -4.91 -21.07 10.27
N ASP A 159 -4.59 -20.34 9.21
CA ASP A 159 -4.41 -18.88 9.23
C ASP A 159 -5.77 -18.16 9.30
N ASP A 160 -6.53 -18.40 10.36
CA ASP A 160 -7.89 -17.91 10.56
C ASP A 160 -8.20 -17.83 12.06
N PHE A 161 -8.44 -16.62 12.58
CA PHE A 161 -8.61 -16.33 13.99
C PHE A 161 -9.78 -15.37 14.26
N ILE A 162 -10.47 -15.57 15.37
CA ILE A 162 -11.48 -14.65 15.93
C ILE A 162 -10.90 -13.96 17.17
N GLY A 163 -11.08 -12.64 17.25
CA GLY A 163 -10.62 -11.80 18.35
C GLY A 163 -11.77 -11.40 19.28
N PHE A 164 -11.53 -11.48 20.59
CA PHE A 164 -12.51 -11.17 21.63
C PHE A 164 -11.98 -10.17 22.67
N HIS A 165 -12.83 -9.23 23.10
CA HIS A 165 -12.60 -8.36 24.25
C HIS A 165 -13.65 -8.67 25.33
N GLY A 166 -13.21 -9.31 26.42
CA GLY A 166 -14.14 -10.02 27.30
C GLY A 166 -14.89 -11.08 26.51
N GLU A 167 -16.22 -11.06 26.59
CA GLU A 167 -17.12 -11.95 25.84
C GLU A 167 -17.60 -11.34 24.50
N ALA A 168 -17.27 -10.08 24.21
CA ALA A 168 -17.62 -9.43 22.94
C ALA A 168 -16.67 -9.86 21.82
N CYS A 169 -17.21 -10.27 20.68
CA CYS A 169 -16.44 -10.48 19.45
C CYS A 169 -16.03 -9.12 18.86
N MET A 170 -14.74 -8.92 18.65
CA MET A 170 -14.19 -7.70 18.01
C MET A 170 -14.18 -7.83 16.49
N GLY A 171 -13.90 -9.04 16.00
CA GLY A 171 -13.69 -9.30 14.58
C GLY A 171 -12.93 -10.59 14.31
N ARG A 172 -12.52 -10.75 13.04
CA ARG A 172 -11.82 -11.93 12.52
C ARG A 172 -10.64 -11.48 11.66
N ILE A 173 -9.54 -12.22 11.72
CA ILE A 173 -8.38 -12.07 10.84
C ILE A 173 -8.08 -13.39 10.15
N PHE A 174 -7.68 -13.37 8.88
CA PHE A 174 -7.39 -14.59 8.13
C PHE A 174 -6.49 -14.35 6.92
N LYS A 175 -5.85 -15.41 6.44
CA LYS A 175 -5.31 -15.50 5.08
C LYS A 175 -6.31 -16.24 4.19
N ILE A 176 -6.38 -15.82 2.92
CA ILE A 176 -7.04 -16.56 1.85
C ILE A 176 -6.23 -16.39 0.57
N ASP A 177 -5.97 -17.50 -0.11
CA ASP A 177 -5.32 -17.52 -1.43
C ASP A 177 -6.34 -17.15 -2.53
N LEU A 178 -6.80 -15.89 -2.52
CA LEU A 178 -7.67 -15.33 -3.57
C LEU A 178 -6.90 -14.79 -4.78
N THR A 179 -5.60 -14.51 -4.61
CA THR A 179 -4.80 -13.77 -5.61
C THR A 179 -3.44 -14.41 -5.88
N GLY A 180 -3.10 -15.53 -5.25
CA GLY A 180 -1.77 -16.11 -5.36
C GLY A 180 -0.71 -15.50 -4.44
N SER A 181 -1.03 -14.38 -3.78
CA SER A 181 -0.20 -13.71 -2.77
C SER A 181 -0.55 -14.19 -1.35
N ASP A 182 0.41 -14.84 -0.69
CA ASP A 182 0.34 -15.27 0.72
C ASP A 182 0.80 -14.17 1.70
N GLU A 183 0.97 -12.94 1.22
CA GLU A 183 1.59 -11.83 1.96
C GLU A 183 0.59 -10.98 2.76
N ARG A 184 -0.71 -11.30 2.72
CA ARG A 184 -1.78 -10.47 3.26
C ARG A 184 -2.63 -11.19 4.30
N TRP A 185 -2.73 -10.57 5.47
CA TRP A 185 -3.70 -10.90 6.50
C TRP A 185 -4.90 -9.99 6.38
N TYR A 186 -5.99 -10.53 5.85
CA TYR A 186 -7.27 -9.86 5.77
C TYR A 186 -7.90 -9.77 7.16
N TRP A 187 -8.73 -8.75 7.37
CA TRP A 187 -9.43 -8.54 8.62
C TRP A 187 -10.84 -7.98 8.40
N LEU A 188 -11.75 -8.33 9.32
CA LEU A 188 -13.15 -7.92 9.36
C LEU A 188 -13.51 -7.50 10.79
N ILE A 189 -14.14 -6.34 10.97
CA ILE A 189 -14.73 -5.94 12.25
C ILE A 189 -16.08 -6.61 12.42
N ALA A 190 -16.33 -7.23 13.57
CA ALA A 190 -17.63 -7.79 13.91
C ALA A 190 -18.73 -6.74 13.72
N ALA A 191 -19.85 -7.14 13.13
CA ALA A 191 -21.00 -6.27 12.94
C ALA A 191 -21.92 -6.39 14.16
N ASP A 192 -21.99 -5.32 14.96
CA ASP A 192 -22.87 -5.16 16.12
C ASP A 192 -24.08 -4.23 15.80
N GLY A 193 -24.18 -3.75 14.56
CA GLY A 193 -25.17 -2.77 14.13
C GLY A 193 -24.84 -1.31 14.47
N SER A 194 -23.69 -1.04 15.11
CA SER A 194 -23.30 0.32 15.49
C SER A 194 -22.91 1.20 14.27
N PRO A 195 -23.12 2.53 14.34
CA PRO A 195 -22.68 3.44 13.29
C PRO A 195 -21.15 3.41 13.13
N ARG A 196 -20.66 3.11 11.92
CA ARG A 196 -19.22 2.97 11.61
C ARG A 196 -18.40 4.27 11.75
N ARG A 197 -19.03 5.46 11.77
CA ARG A 197 -18.38 6.78 12.00
C ARG A 197 -17.09 7.01 11.17
N GLY A 198 -17.10 6.62 9.89
CA GLY A 198 -15.96 6.75 8.97
C GLY A 198 -14.89 5.65 9.07
N TRP A 199 -15.00 4.72 10.03
CA TRP A 199 -14.11 3.56 10.11
C TRP A 199 -14.50 2.49 9.07
N PRO A 200 -13.53 1.91 8.34
CA PRO A 200 -13.77 0.78 7.45
C PRO A 200 -14.16 -0.48 8.23
N ALA A 201 -15.04 -1.30 7.63
CA ALA A 201 -15.49 -2.57 8.19
C ALA A 201 -14.53 -3.74 7.90
N ALA A 202 -13.63 -3.58 6.92
CA ALA A 202 -12.76 -4.61 6.39
C ALA A 202 -11.46 -4.01 5.82
N GLY A 203 -10.42 -4.84 5.69
CA GLY A 203 -9.18 -4.49 5.00
C GLY A 203 -8.15 -5.62 5.07
N TYR A 204 -6.87 -5.29 4.88
CA TYR A 204 -5.75 -6.20 5.05
C TYR A 204 -4.57 -5.51 5.75
N GLU A 205 -3.65 -6.30 6.28
CA GLU A 205 -2.36 -5.90 6.86
C GLU A 205 -1.28 -6.93 6.50
N ALA A 206 0.00 -6.61 6.67
CA ALA A 206 1.11 -7.49 6.31
C ALA A 206 1.34 -8.69 7.27
N SER A 207 0.70 -8.71 8.44
CA SER A 207 0.86 -9.80 9.43
C SER A 207 -0.39 -10.01 10.28
N ALA A 208 -0.54 -11.23 10.84
CA ALA A 208 -1.62 -11.54 11.78
C ALA A 208 -1.63 -10.57 12.99
N ARG A 209 -0.46 -10.21 13.50
CA ARG A 209 -0.31 -9.26 14.61
C ARG A 209 -0.81 -7.88 14.21
N SER A 210 -0.40 -7.39 13.04
CA SER A 210 -0.83 -6.09 12.51
C SER A 210 -2.34 -6.06 12.27
N ALA A 211 -2.90 -7.13 11.69
CA ALA A 211 -4.34 -7.30 11.49
C ALA A 211 -5.11 -7.31 12.82
N ALA A 212 -4.59 -8.00 13.85
CA ALA A 212 -5.18 -8.02 15.18
C ALA A 212 -5.20 -6.63 15.83
N CYS A 213 -4.06 -5.93 15.86
CA CYS A 213 -3.95 -4.56 16.38
C CYS A 213 -4.87 -3.59 15.61
N ARG A 214 -5.02 -3.78 14.29
CA ARG A 214 -5.93 -3.00 13.46
C ARG A 214 -7.40 -3.18 13.87
N VAL A 215 -7.84 -4.43 14.02
CA VAL A 215 -9.21 -4.75 14.44
C VAL A 215 -9.50 -4.15 15.81
N GLU A 216 -8.57 -4.30 16.75
CA GLU A 216 -8.70 -3.74 18.10
C GLU A 216 -8.79 -2.22 18.11
N ARG A 217 -7.93 -1.53 17.36
CA ARG A 217 -7.94 -0.07 17.27
C ARG A 217 -9.28 0.47 16.79
N ILE A 218 -9.86 -0.16 15.76
CA ILE A 218 -11.19 0.22 15.24
C ILE A 218 -12.28 -0.14 16.24
N TYR A 219 -12.25 -1.35 16.81
CA TYR A 219 -13.22 -1.81 17.80
C TYR A 219 -13.28 -0.87 19.01
N PHE A 220 -12.13 -0.54 19.63
CA PHE A 220 -12.10 0.36 20.77
C PHE A 220 -12.54 1.79 20.41
N ALA A 221 -12.24 2.28 19.21
CA ALA A 221 -12.74 3.58 18.75
C ALA A 221 -14.27 3.58 18.59
N LEU A 222 -14.86 2.51 18.04
CA LEU A 222 -16.31 2.36 17.90
C LEU A 222 -17.02 2.25 19.26
N VAL A 223 -16.48 1.44 20.18
CA VAL A 223 -16.99 1.31 21.56
C VAL A 223 -16.91 2.66 22.30
N ALA A 224 -15.86 3.45 22.07
CA ALA A 224 -15.75 4.82 22.60
C ALA A 224 -16.59 5.87 21.84
N GLY A 225 -17.32 5.49 20.78
CA GLY A 225 -18.09 6.40 19.94
C GLY A 225 -17.26 7.37 19.09
N THR A 226 -15.94 7.16 18.99
CA THR A 226 -15.00 8.05 18.30
C THR A 226 -15.01 7.82 16.79
N GLY A 227 -15.18 8.88 16.01
CA GLY A 227 -15.11 8.83 14.56
C GLY A 227 -13.67 8.83 14.02
N ARG A 228 -13.50 8.38 12.79
CA ARG A 228 -12.20 8.43 12.09
C ARG A 228 -11.85 9.87 11.75
N MET A 229 -10.70 10.36 12.21
CA MET A 229 -10.25 11.72 11.91
C MET A 229 -9.85 11.86 10.43
N GLY A 230 -10.25 12.97 9.80
CA GLY A 230 -9.94 13.26 8.39
C GLY A 230 -11.09 13.02 7.39
N CYS A 231 -12.30 12.73 7.87
CA CYS A 231 -13.52 12.83 7.06
C CYS A 231 -14.12 14.24 7.20
N GLY A 232 -13.67 15.15 6.32
CA GLY A 232 -14.20 16.50 6.13
C GLY A 232 -13.99 16.93 4.68
#